data_AF-A0A951WEZ3-F1
#
_entry.id   AF-A0A951WEZ3-F1
#
_cell.length_a   1.000
_cell.length_b   1.000
_cell.length_c   1.000
_cell.angle_alpha   90.00
_cell.angle_beta   90.00
_cell.angle_gamma   90.00
#
_symmetry.space_group_name_H-M   'P 1'
#
loop_
_entity.id
_entity.type
_entity.pdbx_description
1 polymer ?
#
loop_
_entity_poly.entity_id
_entity_poly.type
_entity_poly.pdbx_seq_one_letter_code
_entity_poly.pdbx_strand_id
1 'polypeptide(L)'
;MKFDWSQYIGASLQVTMHENYGLVAEPSTKDQPIYEVVFKFGKLEGAYDEGILLKNDREAGNEVKIFVPYSSIKCVEIVSK
;
A
#
# COMPACT_ATOMS: atom_id res chain seq x y z
N MET A 1 4.75 10.68 19.31
CA MET A 1 3.33 10.91 18.92
C MET A 1 2.93 9.79 17.98
N LYS A 2 1.84 9.06 18.27
CA LYS A 2 1.28 8.05 17.36
C LYS A 2 0.33 8.78 16.41
N PHE A 3 0.46 8.55 15.10
CA PHE A 3 -0.46 9.09 14.13
C PHE A 3 -1.85 8.47 14.37
N ASP A 4 -2.89 9.30 14.53
CA ASP A 4 -4.24 8.82 14.76
C ASP A 4 -4.94 8.54 13.43
N TRP A 5 -5.09 7.25 13.12
CA TRP A 5 -5.74 6.76 11.91
C TRP A 5 -7.27 6.78 11.98
N SER A 6 -7.84 6.84 13.19
CA SER A 6 -9.28 6.71 13.40
C SER A 6 -10.08 7.82 12.72
N GLN A 7 -9.50 9.02 12.65
CA GLN A 7 -10.08 10.18 11.98
C GLN A 7 -10.16 10.04 10.45
N TYR A 8 -9.45 9.07 9.85
CA TYR A 8 -9.39 8.87 8.41
C TYR A 8 -10.11 7.59 7.95
N ILE A 9 -10.81 6.89 8.85
CA ILE A 9 -11.62 5.74 8.46
C ILE A 9 -12.63 6.17 7.39
N GLY A 10 -12.65 5.44 6.29
CA GLY A 10 -13.46 5.73 5.11
C GLY A 10 -12.81 6.65 4.07
N ALA A 11 -11.64 7.23 4.35
CA ALA A 11 -10.87 7.97 3.36
C ALA A 11 -10.20 7.02 2.35
N SER A 12 -9.95 7.50 1.13
CA SER A 12 -9.14 6.77 0.15
C SER A 12 -7.66 7.00 0.44
N LEU A 13 -6.89 5.93 0.51
CA LEU A 13 -5.46 5.96 0.75
C LEU A 13 -4.69 5.50 -0.48
N GLN A 14 -3.55 6.16 -0.74
CA GLN A 14 -2.48 5.63 -1.56
C GLN A 14 -1.28 5.36 -0.65
N VAL A 15 -0.80 4.12 -0.66
CA VAL A 15 0.25 3.63 0.23
C VAL A 15 1.45 3.25 -0.62
N THR A 16 2.56 3.94 -0.40
CA THR A 16 3.87 3.58 -0.93
C THR A 16 4.54 2.61 0.02
N MET A 17 4.94 1.44 -0.46
CA MET A 17 5.57 0.41 0.35
C MET A 17 7.10 0.62 0.46
N HIS A 18 7.72 0.06 1.50
CA HIS A 18 9.17 -0.07 1.63
C HIS A 18 9.75 -1.15 0.71
N GLU A 19 8.94 -2.16 0.40
CA GLU A 19 9.31 -3.27 -0.48
C GLU A 19 9.47 -2.75 -1.92
N ASN A 20 10.67 -2.95 -2.46
CA ASN A 20 10.91 -2.84 -3.88
C ASN A 20 11.02 -4.26 -4.45
N TYR A 21 10.23 -4.62 -5.46
CA TYR A 21 10.48 -5.87 -6.18
C TYR A 21 11.68 -5.68 -7.10
N GLY A 22 12.68 -6.53 -6.95
CA GLY A 22 13.76 -6.65 -7.93
C GLY A 22 13.26 -7.41 -9.15
N LEU A 23 13.02 -6.72 -10.26
CA LEU A 23 12.81 -7.39 -11.54
C LEU A 23 14.17 -7.88 -12.02
N VAL A 24 14.40 -9.19 -12.01
CA VAL A 24 15.51 -9.80 -12.75
C VAL A 24 15.10 -9.84 -14.22
N ALA A 25 15.09 -8.67 -14.87
CA ALA A 25 14.79 -8.55 -16.28
C ALA A 25 16.08 -8.74 -17.10
N GLU A 26 16.19 -9.94 -17.67
CA GLU A 26 17.07 -10.35 -18.77
C GLU A 26 18.61 -10.31 -18.61
N PRO A 27 19.33 -11.26 -19.25
CA PRO A 27 20.79 -11.40 -19.12
C PRO A 27 21.61 -10.26 -19.76
N SER A 28 20.96 -9.28 -20.38
CA SER A 28 21.56 -8.24 -21.22
C SER A 28 21.96 -6.98 -20.46
N THR A 29 21.47 -6.78 -19.23
CA THR A 29 21.85 -5.65 -18.35
C THR A 29 22.51 -6.17 -17.06
N LYS A 30 23.75 -6.64 -17.18
CA LYS A 30 24.49 -7.33 -16.11
C LYS A 30 24.82 -6.50 -14.85
N ASP A 31 24.61 -5.18 -14.83
CA ASP A 31 25.25 -4.34 -13.81
C ASP A 31 24.35 -3.50 -12.90
N GLN A 32 23.00 -3.48 -13.06
CA GLN A 32 22.12 -2.77 -12.12
C GLN A 32 20.78 -3.46 -11.87
N PRO A 33 20.42 -3.80 -10.61
CA PRO A 33 19.10 -4.30 -10.28
C PRO A 33 18.03 -3.22 -10.51
N ILE A 34 16.95 -3.58 -11.20
CA ILE A 34 15.78 -2.71 -11.36
C ILE A 34 14.86 -2.92 -10.16
N TYR A 35 14.57 -1.84 -9.45
CA TYR A 35 13.67 -1.81 -8.31
C TYR A 35 12.33 -1.18 -8.72
N GLU A 36 11.24 -1.92 -8.58
CA GLU A 36 9.89 -1.37 -8.78
C GLU A 36 9.27 -0.97 -7.45
N VAL A 37 8.78 0.26 -7.37
CA VAL A 37 8.07 0.78 -6.19
C VAL A 37 6.67 0.19 -6.15
N VAL A 38 6.32 -0.45 -5.04
CA VAL A 38 4.98 -1.03 -4.87
C VAL A 38 4.03 0.00 -4.28
N PHE A 39 2.90 0.17 -4.97
CA PHE A 39 1.78 0.97 -4.50
C PHE A 39 0.59 0.08 -4.14
N LYS A 40 -0.08 0.42 -3.04
CA LYS A 40 -1.41 -0.09 -2.71
C LYS A 40 -2.38 1.06 -2.61
N PHE A 41 -3.59 0.85 -3.10
CA PHE A 41 -4.67 1.83 -3.03
C PHE A 41 -5.91 1.17 -2.48
N GLY A 42 -6.75 1.95 -1.82
CA GLY A 42 -8.05 1.49 -1.32
C GLY A 42 -8.62 2.40 -0.25
N LYS A 43 -9.86 2.14 0.14
CA LYS A 43 -10.55 2.85 1.20
C LYS A 43 -10.09 2.30 2.56
N LEU A 44 -9.69 3.16 3.48
CA LEU A 44 -9.34 2.75 4.84
C LEU A 44 -10.59 2.21 5.55
N GLU A 45 -10.60 0.91 5.83
CA GLU A 45 -11.72 0.25 6.53
C GLU A 45 -11.44 0.13 8.03
N GLY A 46 -10.17 -0.05 8.41
CA GLY A 46 -9.76 -0.21 9.80
C GLY A 46 -8.30 0.13 10.03
N ALA A 47 -8.00 0.54 11.25
CA ALA A 47 -6.64 0.73 11.74
C ALA A 47 -6.47 -0.07 13.03
N TYR A 48 -5.39 -0.84 13.10
CA TYR A 48 -5.08 -1.77 14.18
C TYR A 48 -3.72 -1.44 14.75
N ASP A 49 -3.29 -2.14 15.80
CA ASP A 49 -1.98 -1.87 16.40
C ASP A 49 -0.80 -2.16 15.47
N GLU A 50 -0.96 -3.11 14.54
CA GLU A 50 0.12 -3.57 13.66
C GLU A 50 0.03 -3.04 12.21
N GLY A 51 -1.08 -2.41 11.83
CA GLY A 51 -1.26 -1.96 10.45
C GLY A 51 -2.65 -1.42 10.13
N ILE A 52 -2.90 -1.23 8.84
CA ILE A 52 -4.16 -0.73 8.30
C ILE A 52 -4.80 -1.75 7.36
N LEU A 53 -6.13 -1.75 7.31
CA LEU A 53 -6.90 -2.56 6.39
C LEU A 53 -7.54 -1.67 5.34
N LEU A 54 -7.17 -1.90 4.08
CA LEU A 54 -7.78 -1.26 2.93
C LEU A 54 -8.84 -2.17 2.33
N LYS A 55 -9.95 -1.59 1.92
CA LYS A 55 -10.95 -2.22 1.07
C LYS A 55 -10.85 -1.68 -0.35
N ASN A 56 -10.93 -2.55 -1.33
CA ASN A 56 -10.90 -2.18 -2.73
C ASN A 56 -11.84 -3.08 -3.54
N ASP A 57 -12.44 -2.53 -4.59
CA ASP A 57 -13.34 -3.28 -5.46
C ASP A 57 -12.56 -3.70 -6.71
N ARG A 58 -12.53 -4.99 -7.02
CA ARG A 58 -11.94 -5.51 -8.26
C ARG A 58 -12.99 -5.70 -9.35
N GLU A 59 -12.52 -5.88 -10.58
CA GLU A 59 -13.36 -6.27 -11.71
C GLU A 59 -14.23 -7.50 -11.34
N ALA A 60 -15.48 -7.48 -11.80
CA ALA A 60 -16.56 -8.41 -11.45
C ALA A 60 -17.20 -8.26 -10.05
N GLY A 61 -16.96 -7.15 -9.34
CA GLY A 61 -17.67 -6.84 -8.08
C GLY A 61 -17.15 -7.61 -6.86
N ASN A 62 -15.98 -8.24 -6.99
CA ASN A 62 -15.32 -8.92 -5.88
C ASN A 62 -14.64 -7.89 -4.98
N GLU A 63 -15.08 -7.83 -3.72
CA GLU A 63 -14.42 -7.05 -2.69
C GLU A 63 -13.10 -7.72 -2.30
N VAL A 64 -12.03 -6.93 -2.26
CA VAL A 64 -10.73 -7.38 -1.77
C VAL A 64 -10.33 -6.53 -0.57
N LYS A 65 -9.91 -7.22 0.50
CA LYS A 65 -9.33 -6.61 1.68
C LYS A 65 -7.81 -6.78 1.67
N ILE A 66 -7.09 -5.71 1.95
CA ILE A 66 -5.62 -5.64 1.89
C ILE A 66 -5.14 -5.17 3.25
N PHE A 67 -4.52 -6.06 4.03
CA PHE A 67 -3.85 -5.68 5.25
C PHE A 67 -2.43 -5.20 4.92
N VAL A 68 -2.07 -4.01 5.42
CA VAL A 68 -0.75 -3.41 5.24
C VAL A 68 -0.11 -3.19 6.61
N PRO A 69 0.96 -3.93 6.95
CA PRO A 69 1.70 -3.73 8.19
C PRO A 69 2.37 -2.35 8.23
N TYR A 70 2.39 -1.68 9.37
CA TYR A 70 3.04 -0.38 9.50
C TYR A 70 4.54 -0.42 9.13
N SER A 71 5.22 -1.54 9.41
CA SER A 71 6.62 -1.74 9.06
C SER A 71 6.89 -1.73 7.55
N SER A 72 5.88 -2.02 6.73
CA SER A 72 6.00 -2.04 5.27
C SER A 72 5.61 -0.71 4.62
N ILE A 73 5.10 0.27 5.39
CA ILE A 73 4.62 1.55 4.87
C ILE A 73 5.76 2.57 4.85
N LYS A 74 6.17 3.00 3.65
CA LYS A 74 7.12 4.09 3.47
C LYS A 74 6.45 5.46 3.54
N CYS A 75 5.28 5.59 2.91
CA CYS A 75 4.52 6.84 2.85
C CYS A 75 3.04 6.53 2.62
N VAL A 76 2.15 7.38 3.13
CA VAL A 76 0.72 7.33 2.86
C VAL A 76 0.21 8.71 2.45
N GLU A 77 -0.50 8.75 1.34
CA GLU A 77 -1.27 9.91 0.90
C GLU A 77 -2.75 9.67 1.19
N ILE A 78 -3.34 10.58 1.96
CA ILE A 78 -4.77 10.54 2.31
C ILE A 78 -5.50 11.43 1.31
N VAL A 79 -6.30 10.82 0.45
CA VAL A 79 -7.07 11.53 -0.58
C VAL A 79 -8.45 11.85 -0.02
N SER A 80 -8.64 13.08 0.44
CA SER A 80 -9.94 13.65 0.79
C SER A 80 -10.54 14.39 -0.41
N LYS A 81 -11.83 14.20 -0.68
CA LYS A 81 -12.61 15.12 -1.53
C LYS A 81 -12.83 16.45 -0.81
#